data_AF-A0A2G4GJ29-F1
#
_entry.id   AF-A0A2G4GJ29-F1
#
_cell.length_a   1.000
_cell.length_b   1.000
_cell.length_c   1.000
_cell.angle_alpha   90.00
_cell.angle_beta   90.00
_cell.angle_gamma   90.00
#
_symmetry.space_group_name_H-M   'P 1'
#
loop_
_entity.id
_entity.type
_entity.pdbx_description
1 polymer ?
#
loop_
_entity_poly.entity_id
_entity_poly.type
_entity_poly.pdbx_seq_one_letter_code
_entity_poly.pdbx_strand_id
1 'polypeptide(L)'
;MLINIFERLEFGDEKNLLIQGIPSTLEKFFTKLSFAKNVTPLLSSRKIDFALVFAINYTQLSTILKDVIPSLRKEGKLWIAYPKPTSKIVSDLNRDCDFECLIQKGFHKIDDVVIDHVWTALRFCTTPLPILMEELVEVSEAMYSQDATIKDIPVKSSPRKAITPFSL
;
A
#
# COMPACT_ATOMS: atom_id res chain seq x y z
N MET A 1 -10.11 -27.54 6.84
CA MET A 1 -8.85 -27.21 6.14
C MET A 1 -8.26 -25.95 6.77
N LEU A 2 -7.37 -26.09 7.76
CA LEU A 2 -6.64 -24.97 8.38
C LEU A 2 -5.38 -24.59 7.57
N ILE A 3 -4.87 -25.54 6.79
CA ILE A 3 -3.62 -25.45 6.03
C ILE A 3 -3.68 -24.33 4.99
N ASN A 4 -4.84 -24.10 4.37
CA ASN A 4 -4.98 -23.21 3.22
C ASN A 4 -4.73 -21.72 3.53
N ILE A 5 -4.99 -21.26 4.76
CA ILE A 5 -4.82 -19.82 5.09
C ILE A 5 -3.36 -19.48 5.40
N PHE A 6 -2.69 -20.34 6.18
CA PHE A 6 -1.30 -20.13 6.56
C PHE A 6 -0.36 -20.29 5.36
N GLU A 7 -0.65 -21.26 4.50
CA GLU A 7 0.10 -21.45 3.25
C GLU A 7 -0.02 -20.22 2.33
N ARG A 8 -1.22 -19.64 2.20
CA ARG A 8 -1.43 -18.41 1.41
C ARG A 8 -0.78 -17.18 2.02
N LEU A 9 -0.77 -17.07 3.35
CA LEU A 9 -0.05 -16.01 4.05
C LEU A 9 1.48 -16.22 4.06
N GLU A 10 1.95 -17.26 3.37
CA GLU A 10 3.34 -17.71 3.37
C GLU A 10 3.91 -17.93 4.78
N PHE A 11 3.09 -18.36 5.72
CA PHE A 11 3.56 -18.71 7.05
C PHE A 11 4.34 -20.03 6.97
N GLY A 12 5.59 -20.01 7.44
CA GLY A 12 6.52 -21.15 7.49
C GLY A 12 6.76 -21.62 8.92
N ASP A 13 7.96 -21.36 9.45
CA ASP A 13 8.38 -21.74 10.82
C ASP A 13 8.74 -20.51 11.67
N GLU A 14 8.16 -19.35 11.37
CA GLU A 14 8.45 -18.11 12.08
C GLU A 14 8.03 -18.21 13.56
N LYS A 15 8.97 -17.96 14.47
CA LYS A 15 8.76 -18.08 15.93
C LYS A 15 8.22 -16.80 16.58
N ASN A 16 8.54 -15.65 15.99
CA ASN A 16 8.15 -14.34 16.50
C ASN A 16 6.96 -13.81 15.69
N LEU A 17 5.78 -14.27 16.07
CA LEU A 17 4.51 -13.95 15.44
C LEU A 17 3.81 -12.81 16.18
N LEU A 18 3.44 -11.76 15.45
CA LEU A 18 2.53 -10.73 15.92
C LEU A 18 1.22 -10.85 15.15
N ILE A 19 0.10 -10.99 15.85
CA ILE A 19 -1.22 -10.91 15.24
C ILE A 19 -2.12 -10.00 16.07
N GLN A 20 -2.44 -8.82 15.55
CA GLN A 20 -3.16 -7.78 16.27
C GLN A 20 -4.54 -7.53 15.66
N GLY A 21 -5.54 -7.31 16.50
CA GLY A 21 -6.91 -6.99 16.05
C GLY A 21 -7.71 -8.18 15.50
N ILE A 22 -7.31 -9.42 15.78
CA ILE A 22 -8.00 -10.61 15.27
C ILE A 22 -9.49 -10.55 15.58
N PRO A 23 -10.38 -10.65 14.58
CA PRO A 23 -11.81 -10.72 14.82
C PRO A 23 -12.17 -12.07 15.44
N SER A 24 -13.17 -12.10 16.32
CA SER A 24 -13.58 -13.31 17.06
C SER A 24 -13.92 -14.50 16.15
N THR A 25 -14.42 -14.23 14.94
CA THR A 25 -14.70 -15.23 13.91
C THR A 25 -13.43 -15.97 13.46
N LEU A 26 -12.28 -15.27 13.43
CA LEU A 26 -11.02 -15.82 12.97
C LEU A 26 -10.13 -16.36 14.10
N GLU A 27 -10.41 -16.02 15.36
CA GLU A 27 -9.61 -16.42 16.52
C GLU A 27 -9.39 -17.93 16.61
N LYS A 28 -10.40 -18.72 16.25
CA LYS A 28 -10.35 -20.19 16.22
C LYS A 28 -9.30 -20.75 15.23
N PHE A 29 -8.97 -20.03 14.16
CA PHE A 29 -7.95 -20.49 13.20
C PHE A 29 -6.53 -20.32 13.75
N PHE A 30 -6.32 -19.33 14.61
CA PHE A 30 -5.00 -19.02 15.18
C PHE A 30 -4.75 -19.66 16.54
N THR A 31 -5.74 -20.28 17.19
CA THR A 31 -5.62 -20.88 18.53
C THR A 31 -4.52 -21.94 18.68
N LYS A 32 -4.07 -22.54 17.58
CA LYS A 32 -3.00 -23.55 17.56
C LYS A 32 -1.60 -22.94 17.45
N LEU A 33 -1.50 -21.63 17.20
CA LEU A 33 -0.24 -20.92 17.05
C LEU A 33 0.07 -20.12 18.31
N SER A 34 1.36 -20.00 18.61
CA SER A 34 1.86 -19.10 19.64
C SER A 34 2.17 -17.75 19.01
N PHE A 35 1.32 -16.75 19.22
CA PHE A 35 1.49 -15.39 18.70
C PHE A 35 1.25 -14.34 19.79
N ALA A 36 1.85 -13.17 19.62
CA ALA A 36 1.60 -12.02 20.45
C ALA A 36 0.41 -11.22 19.90
N LYS A 37 -0.46 -10.73 20.79
CA LYS A 37 -1.62 -9.89 20.39
C LYS A 37 -1.27 -8.41 20.19
N ASN A 38 -0.14 -7.97 20.73
CA ASN A 38 0.37 -6.60 20.66
C ASN A 38 1.90 -6.63 20.63
N VAL A 39 2.52 -5.53 20.19
CA VAL A 39 3.98 -5.35 20.26
C VAL A 39 4.37 -5.26 21.74
N THR A 40 4.94 -6.34 22.27
CA THR A 40 5.51 -6.35 23.62
C THR A 40 7.00 -6.00 23.57
N PRO A 41 7.58 -5.44 24.64
CA PRO A 41 9.02 -5.16 24.69
C PRO A 41 9.89 -6.40 24.40
N LEU A 42 9.43 -7.57 24.86
CA LEU A 42 10.09 -8.85 24.60
C LEU A 42 10.08 -9.20 23.11
N LEU A 43 8.94 -9.03 22.44
CA LEU A 43 8.80 -9.29 21.01
C LEU A 43 9.59 -8.28 20.18
N SER A 44 9.56 -7.00 20.56
CA SER A 44 10.32 -5.93 19.92
C SER A 44 11.83 -6.17 20.00
N SER A 45 12.31 -6.63 21.16
CA SER A 45 13.72 -7.00 21.36
C SER A 45 14.14 -8.21 20.50
N ARG A 46 13.27 -9.21 20.36
CA ARG A 46 13.53 -10.42 19.54
C ARG A 46 13.37 -10.22 18.03
N LYS A 47 12.83 -9.07 17.62
CA LYS A 47 12.40 -8.74 16.26
C LYS A 47 11.27 -9.64 15.75
N ILE A 48 10.27 -9.01 15.13
CA ILE A 48 9.10 -9.69 14.57
C ILE A 48 9.49 -10.25 13.20
N ASP A 49 9.29 -11.56 13.01
CA ASP A 49 9.51 -12.22 11.72
C ASP A 49 8.24 -12.20 10.87
N PHE A 50 7.06 -12.29 11.51
CA PHE A 50 5.76 -12.26 10.85
C PHE A 50 4.79 -11.39 11.64
N ALA A 51 4.23 -10.37 10.99
CA ALA A 51 3.23 -9.47 11.54
C ALA A 51 1.95 -9.53 10.70
N LEU A 52 0.81 -9.83 11.31
CA LEU A 52 -0.50 -9.77 10.70
C LEU A 52 -1.39 -8.82 11.50
N VAL A 53 -1.75 -7.69 10.90
CA VAL A 53 -2.52 -6.64 11.56
C VAL A 53 -3.89 -6.54 10.93
N PHE A 54 -4.94 -6.75 11.72
CA PHE A 54 -6.31 -6.49 11.33
C PHE A 54 -6.66 -5.06 11.72
N ALA A 55 -7.01 -4.25 10.73
CA ALA A 55 -7.44 -2.88 10.94
C ALA A 55 -8.71 -2.60 10.12
N ILE A 56 -9.55 -1.74 10.67
CA ILE A 56 -10.74 -1.23 9.99
C ILE A 56 -10.63 0.27 9.68
N ASN A 57 -9.73 0.98 10.36
CA ASN A 57 -9.55 2.42 10.22
C ASN A 57 -8.07 2.76 9.99
N TYR A 58 -7.81 3.82 9.22
CA TYR A 58 -6.47 4.33 8.96
C TYR A 58 -5.73 4.74 10.24
N THR A 59 -6.42 5.41 11.17
CA THR A 59 -5.81 5.88 12.42
C THR A 59 -5.33 4.73 13.32
N GLN A 60 -6.13 3.66 13.40
CA GLN A 60 -5.77 2.43 14.10
C GLN A 60 -4.54 1.78 13.46
N LEU A 61 -4.57 1.63 12.13
CA LEU A 61 -3.46 1.04 11.38
C LEU A 61 -2.17 1.84 11.57
N SER A 62 -2.22 3.16 11.39
CA SER A 62 -1.08 4.06 11.55
C SER A 62 -0.46 3.97 12.94
N THR A 63 -1.29 3.85 13.97
CA THR A 63 -0.82 3.70 15.37
C THR A 63 -0.07 2.38 15.55
N ILE A 64 -0.65 1.27 15.09
CA ILE A 64 -0.02 -0.06 15.20
C ILE A 64 1.29 -0.11 14.42
N LEU A 65 1.31 0.44 13.20
CA LEU A 65 2.51 0.46 12.36
C LEU A 65 3.67 1.22 13.02
N LYS A 66 3.40 2.31 13.77
CA LYS A 66 4.47 3.03 14.49
C LYS A 66 5.25 2.15 15.45
N ASP A 67 4.60 1.17 16.08
CA ASP A 67 5.24 0.22 17.00
C ASP A 67 5.80 -1.01 16.28
N VAL A 68 5.11 -1.46 15.23
CA VAL A 68 5.49 -2.66 14.47
C VAL A 68 6.72 -2.41 13.60
N ILE A 69 6.77 -1.31 12.84
CA ILE A 69 7.87 -1.00 11.92
C ILE A 69 9.27 -1.06 12.60
N PRO A 70 9.53 -0.40 13.74
CA PRO A 70 10.85 -0.48 14.40
C PRO A 70 11.14 -1.86 15.01
N SER A 71 10.09 -2.61 15.33
CA SER A 71 10.15 -3.95 15.92
C SER A 71 10.28 -5.05 14.86
N LEU A 72 10.05 -4.74 13.59
CA LEU A 72 10.05 -5.68 12.49
C LEU A 72 11.48 -6.02 12.05
N ARG A 73 11.70 -7.27 11.67
CA ARG A 73 12.96 -7.72 11.09
C ARG A 73 13.10 -7.17 9.66
N LYS A 74 14.34 -6.96 9.19
CA LYS A 74 14.65 -6.43 7.85
C LYS A 74 13.98 -7.22 6.71
N GLU A 75 13.87 -8.53 6.88
CA GLU A 75 13.25 -9.48 5.94
C GLU A 75 11.93 -10.06 6.49
N GLY A 76 11.31 -9.35 7.45
CA GLY A 76 10.06 -9.79 8.04
C GLY A 76 8.89 -9.72 7.06
N LYS A 77 7.83 -10.48 7.34
CA LYS A 77 6.58 -10.45 6.57
C LYS A 77 5.59 -9.54 7.28
N LEU A 78 5.14 -8.48 6.60
CA LEU A 78 4.07 -7.61 7.09
C LEU A 78 2.81 -7.84 6.27
N TRP A 79 1.76 -8.31 6.93
CA TRP A 79 0.43 -8.50 6.39
C TRP A 79 -0.55 -7.55 7.07
N ILE A 80 -1.35 -6.86 6.28
CA ILE A 80 -2.39 -5.94 6.75
C ILE A 80 -3.72 -6.44 6.25
N ALA A 81 -4.55 -6.92 7.15
CA ALA A 81 -5.91 -7.36 6.88
C ALA A 81 -6.90 -6.21 7.05
N TYR A 82 -7.68 -5.97 6.00
CA TYR A 82 -8.75 -4.99 5.95
C TYR A 82 -10.06 -5.68 5.53
N PRO A 83 -11.22 -5.19 6.00
CA PRO A 83 -12.49 -5.75 5.60
C PRO A 83 -12.76 -5.40 4.13
N LYS A 84 -13.40 -6.33 3.43
CA LYS A 84 -13.82 -6.14 2.03
C LYS A 84 -14.88 -5.03 1.96
N PRO A 85 -14.92 -4.26 0.87
CA PRO A 85 -15.96 -3.25 0.65
C PRO A 85 -17.36 -3.87 0.56
N THR A 86 -17.45 -5.15 0.18
CA THR A 86 -18.70 -5.92 0.14
C THR A 86 -19.14 -6.46 1.51
N SER A 87 -18.36 -6.24 2.56
CA SER A 87 -18.69 -6.69 3.91
C SER A 87 -19.64 -5.73 4.62
N LYS A 88 -20.29 -6.20 5.69
CA LYS A 88 -21.15 -5.37 6.54
C LYS A 88 -20.36 -4.48 7.52
N ILE A 89 -19.03 -4.48 7.44
CA ILE A 89 -18.17 -3.73 8.35
C ILE A 89 -17.92 -2.35 7.75
N VAL A 90 -18.31 -1.30 8.47
CA VAL A 90 -17.95 0.08 8.12
C VAL A 90 -16.46 0.24 8.35
N SER A 91 -15.73 0.51 7.28
CA SER A 91 -14.28 0.68 7.29
C SER A 91 -13.92 1.86 6.40
N ASP A 92 -13.05 2.70 6.92
CA ASP A 92 -12.50 3.83 6.16
C ASP A 92 -11.27 3.43 5.34
N LEU A 93 -10.86 2.15 5.39
CA LEU A 93 -9.72 1.63 4.65
C LEU A 93 -10.14 1.20 3.24
N ASN A 94 -9.63 1.88 2.23
CA ASN A 94 -9.77 1.54 0.83
C ASN A 94 -8.49 0.87 0.28
N ARG A 95 -8.67 -0.03 -0.70
CA ARG A 95 -7.60 -0.85 -1.30
C ARG A 95 -6.43 -0.02 -1.85
N ASP A 96 -6.68 1.21 -2.28
CA ASP A 96 -5.70 2.02 -2.99
C ASP A 96 -5.15 3.22 -2.18
N CYS A 97 -6.00 4.07 -1.60
CA CYS A 97 -5.59 5.34 -0.98
C CYS A 97 -4.91 5.22 0.39
N ASP A 98 -5.33 4.29 1.24
CA ASP A 98 -4.93 4.28 2.67
C ASP A 98 -3.53 3.73 2.93
N PHE A 99 -2.85 3.29 1.88
CA PHE A 99 -1.52 2.71 1.96
C PHE A 99 -0.43 3.60 1.34
N GLU A 100 -0.78 4.76 0.80
CA GLU A 100 0.22 5.72 0.31
C GLU A 100 1.17 6.17 1.43
N CYS A 101 0.71 6.27 2.67
CA CYS A 101 1.59 6.55 3.81
C CYS A 101 2.64 5.46 4.04
N LEU A 102 2.31 4.20 3.75
CA LEU A 102 3.28 3.09 3.78
C LEU A 102 4.26 3.19 2.62
N ILE A 103 3.77 3.53 1.42
CA ILE A 103 4.60 3.74 0.23
C ILE A 103 5.59 4.90 0.46
N GLN A 104 5.15 6.02 1.04
CA GLN A 104 6.02 7.14 1.44
C GLN A 104 7.07 6.74 2.50
N LYS A 105 6.81 5.69 3.28
CA LYS A 105 7.77 5.12 4.23
C LYS A 105 8.68 4.05 3.60
N GLY A 106 8.57 3.83 2.30
CA GLY A 106 9.36 2.84 1.54
C GLY A 106 8.79 1.43 1.53
N PHE A 107 7.53 1.23 1.98
CA PHE A 107 6.85 -0.06 1.96
C PHE A 107 5.95 -0.18 0.74
N HIS A 108 6.17 -1.21 -0.08
CA HIS A 108 5.36 -1.45 -1.28
C HIS A 108 4.47 -2.68 -1.09
N LYS A 109 3.26 -2.63 -1.66
CA LYS A 109 2.36 -3.78 -1.73
C LYS A 109 2.97 -4.83 -2.66
N ILE A 110 3.01 -6.07 -2.20
CA ILE A 110 3.51 -7.21 -2.99
C ILE A 110 2.34 -8.04 -3.53
N ASP A 111 1.44 -8.45 -2.64
CA ASP A 111 0.40 -9.43 -2.94
C ASP A 111 -0.83 -9.23 -2.05
N ASP A 112 -2.00 -9.69 -2.48
CA ASP A 112 -3.21 -9.72 -1.67
C ASP A 112 -3.86 -11.12 -1.62
N VAL A 113 -4.19 -11.53 -0.40
CA VAL A 113 -4.79 -12.83 -0.12
C VAL A 113 -6.15 -12.63 0.52
N VAL A 114 -7.17 -13.21 -0.11
CA VAL A 114 -8.49 -13.32 0.50
C VAL A 114 -8.43 -14.31 1.67
N ILE A 115 -8.66 -13.81 2.88
CA ILE A 115 -8.76 -14.63 4.08
C ILE A 115 -10.11 -15.36 4.11
N ASP A 116 -11.19 -14.61 3.93
CA ASP A 116 -12.56 -15.12 3.97
C ASP A 116 -13.51 -14.20 3.18
N HIS A 117 -14.82 -14.41 3.28
CA HIS A 117 -15.86 -13.55 2.72
C HIS A 117 -15.86 -12.12 3.29
N VAL A 118 -15.27 -11.90 4.46
CA VAL A 118 -15.20 -10.58 5.11
C VAL A 118 -13.85 -9.90 4.96
N TRP A 119 -12.73 -10.63 5.07
CA TRP A 119 -11.39 -10.03 5.22
C TRP A 119 -10.47 -10.37 4.04
N THR A 120 -9.65 -9.39 3.66
CA THR A 120 -8.54 -9.55 2.70
C THR A 120 -7.26 -9.04 3.35
N ALA A 121 -6.15 -9.75 3.19
CA ALA A 121 -4.84 -9.35 3.69
C ALA A 121 -3.94 -8.90 2.55
N LEU A 122 -3.28 -7.75 2.71
CA LEU A 122 -2.25 -7.24 1.81
C LEU A 122 -0.88 -7.46 2.42
N ARG A 123 0.04 -7.99 1.62
CA ARG A 123 1.45 -8.13 1.98
C ARG A 123 2.24 -6.89 1.60
N PHE A 124 3.08 -6.44 2.51
CA PHE A 124 4.00 -5.33 2.29
C PHE A 124 5.45 -5.79 2.35
N CYS A 125 6.26 -5.26 1.45
CA CYS A 125 7.70 -5.43 1.45
C CYS A 125 8.31 -4.57 2.55
N THR A 126 9.06 -5.19 3.46
CA THR A 126 9.74 -4.51 4.57
C THR A 126 11.14 -4.05 4.22
N THR A 127 11.69 -4.57 3.11
CA THR A 127 12.88 -4.00 2.52
C THR A 127 12.46 -2.71 1.84
N PRO A 128 12.98 -1.54 2.28
CA PRO A 128 12.93 -0.38 1.43
C PRO A 128 13.67 -0.78 0.17
N LEU A 129 12.95 -0.87 -0.94
CA LEU A 129 13.62 -0.95 -2.22
C LEU A 129 14.56 0.27 -2.28
N PRO A 130 15.79 0.14 -2.81
CA PRO A 130 16.59 1.28 -3.18
C PRO A 130 15.94 1.93 -4.41
N ILE A 131 14.70 2.37 -4.30
CA ILE A 131 14.07 3.21 -5.31
C ILE A 131 14.61 4.59 -5.04
N LEU A 132 15.71 4.88 -5.73
CA LEU A 132 15.98 6.16 -6.38
C LEU A 132 15.17 7.31 -5.77
N MET A 133 15.61 7.73 -4.59
CA MET A 133 15.13 8.94 -3.93
C MET A 133 15.41 10.20 -4.77
N GLU A 134 16.01 10.05 -5.95
CA GLU A 134 16.22 11.08 -6.97
C GLU A 134 15.03 11.32 -7.91
N GLU A 135 14.11 10.38 -8.16
CA GLU A 135 13.17 10.54 -9.30
C GLU A 135 11.79 11.15 -8.95
N LEU A 136 11.44 11.28 -7.67
CA LEU A 136 10.13 11.82 -7.23
C LEU A 136 10.16 13.29 -6.80
N VAL A 137 11.34 13.91 -6.67
CA VAL A 137 11.43 15.35 -6.33
C VAL A 137 11.20 16.21 -7.59
N GLU A 138 11.62 15.76 -8.78
CA GLU A 138 11.50 16.53 -10.03
C GLU A 138 10.07 16.67 -10.56
N VAL A 139 9.16 15.74 -10.25
CA VAL A 139 7.78 15.79 -10.78
C VAL A 139 6.86 16.78 -10.06
N SER A 140 7.16 17.18 -8.82
CA SER A 140 6.29 18.12 -8.08
C SER A 140 6.49 19.59 -8.47
N GLU A 141 7.71 19.99 -8.86
CA GLU A 141 8.02 21.38 -9.22
C GLU A 141 7.54 21.74 -10.64
N ALA A 142 7.45 20.74 -11.53
CA ALA A 142 6.99 20.93 -12.91
C ALA A 142 5.47 21.17 -13.03
N MET A 143 4.66 20.84 -12.01
CA MET A 143 3.20 20.91 -12.09
C MET A 143 2.59 22.23 -11.58
N TYR A 144 3.40 23.15 -11.05
CA TYR A 144 2.93 24.45 -10.54
C TYR A 144 3.22 25.65 -11.45
N SER A 145 3.81 25.43 -12.63
CA SER A 145 3.99 26.48 -13.64
C SER A 145 3.40 26.04 -14.97
N GLN A 146 2.10 26.28 -15.17
CA GLN A 146 1.49 26.77 -16.42
C GLN A 146 -0.04 26.58 -16.36
N ASP A 147 -0.76 27.66 -16.04
CA ASP A 147 -1.96 28.03 -16.81
C ASP A 147 -2.10 29.56 -16.80
N ALA A 148 -1.34 30.18 -17.69
CA ALA A 148 -1.71 31.46 -18.28
C ALA A 148 -1.99 31.18 -19.77
N THR A 149 -3.18 31.59 -20.21
CA THR A 149 -3.63 31.77 -21.61
C THR A 149 -4.55 30.70 -22.19
N ILE A 150 -5.83 31.04 -22.11
CA ILE A 150 -6.93 30.58 -22.96
C ILE A 150 -6.57 30.74 -24.45
N LYS A 151 -6.81 29.66 -25.21
CA LYS A 151 -6.67 29.51 -26.67
C LYS A 151 -7.45 30.55 -27.48
N ASP A 152 -6.88 31.04 -28.58
CA ASP A 152 -7.61 31.24 -29.84
C ASP A 152 -6.69 31.30 -31.10
N ILE A 153 -7.03 30.42 -32.05
CA ILE A 153 -6.91 30.50 -33.53
C ILE A 153 -5.53 30.28 -34.23
N PRO A 154 -5.44 29.26 -35.13
CA PRO A 154 -4.38 29.14 -36.13
C PRO A 154 -4.81 29.77 -37.47
N VAL A 155 -3.98 30.66 -38.04
CA VAL A 155 -4.07 31.02 -39.47
C VAL A 155 -2.68 30.90 -40.11
N LYS A 156 -2.50 29.83 -40.90
CA LYS A 156 -1.50 29.75 -41.95
C LYS A 156 -2.14 29.13 -43.19
N SER A 157 -2.20 29.87 -44.30
CA SER A 157 -1.54 29.50 -45.55
C SER A 157 -1.98 30.39 -46.71
N SER A 158 -1.01 31.07 -47.34
CA SER A 158 -1.12 31.58 -48.71
C SER A 158 -0.61 30.52 -49.69
N PRO A 159 -1.23 30.35 -50.88
CA PRO A 159 -0.62 29.60 -51.97
C PRO A 159 0.10 30.54 -52.96
N ARG A 160 1.23 30.07 -53.51
CA ARG A 160 2.07 30.77 -54.51
C ARG A 160 1.48 30.67 -55.92
N LYS A 161 1.58 31.74 -56.73
CA LYS A 161 2.48 31.83 -57.91
C LYS A 161 2.25 33.15 -58.68
N ALA A 162 3.36 33.73 -59.15
CA ALA A 162 3.40 34.87 -60.06
C ALA A 162 2.89 34.49 -61.46
N ILE A 163 2.40 35.49 -62.22
CA ILE A 163 2.62 35.76 -63.67
C ILE A 163 1.77 37.02 -64.02
N THR A 164 2.43 38.07 -64.50
CA THR A 164 1.87 39.29 -65.16
C THR A 164 1.42 38.92 -66.61
N PRO A 165 0.81 39.77 -67.49
CA PRO A 165 0.85 41.25 -67.52
C PRO A 165 -0.36 42.00 -68.17
N PHE A 166 -0.16 43.30 -68.35
CA PHE A 166 -0.58 44.17 -69.47
C PHE A 166 -1.96 44.86 -69.47
N SER A 167 -1.87 46.17 -69.76
CA SER A 167 -2.89 47.22 -69.83
C SER A 167 -3.97 47.03 -70.89
N LEU A 168 -5.06 47.78 -70.71
CA LEU A 168 -5.55 48.72 -71.74
C LEU A 168 -5.85 50.07 -71.10
#